data_AF-A0A527GKR5-F1
#
_entry.id   AF-A0A527GKR5-F1
#
_cell.length_a   1.000
_cell.length_b   1.000
_cell.length_c   1.000
_cell.angle_alpha   90.00
_cell.angle_beta   90.00
_cell.angle_gamma   90.00
#
_symmetry.space_group_name_H-M   'P 1'
#
loop_
_entity.id
_entity.type
_entity.pdbx_description
1 polymer ?
#
loop_
_entity_poly.entity_id
_entity_poly.type
_entity_poly.pdbx_seq_one_letter_code
_entity_poly.pdbx_strand_id
1 'polypeptide(L)'
;VLEDVFAENLAFAAEKLEQAGIRLLIEPINTRDIPGFFLNYSDQALALMDRVGSKNLFLQYDIYHMQIMEGDLARTIEANLGRIAHIQLADNPGRHEPGTGEINFPFLYEHIDRIGYA
;
A
#
# COMPACT_ATOMS: atom_id res chain seq x y z
N VAL A 1 -7.36 18.77 -10.72
CA VAL A 1 -6.43 19.62 -9.95
C VAL A 1 -5.66 18.84 -8.91
N LEU A 2 -6.28 18.32 -7.83
CA LEU A 2 -5.54 17.62 -6.77
C LEU A 2 -4.82 16.36 -7.27
N GLU A 3 -5.53 15.49 -7.99
CA GLU A 3 -4.93 14.28 -8.57
C GLU A 3 -3.84 14.62 -9.59
N ASP A 4 -4.02 15.66 -10.40
CA ASP A 4 -3.03 16.08 -11.40
C ASP A 4 -1.73 16.55 -10.71
N VAL A 5 -1.86 17.40 -9.69
CA VAL A 5 -0.72 17.88 -8.89
C VAL A 5 -0.02 16.71 -8.20
N PHE A 6 -0.78 15.75 -7.66
CA PHE A 6 -0.20 14.58 -7.01
C PHE A 6 0.55 13.70 -8.01
N ALA A 7 -0.04 13.41 -9.18
CA ALA A 7 0.60 12.65 -10.24
C ALA A 7 1.89 13.33 -10.77
N GLU A 8 1.86 14.65 -10.99
CA GLU A 8 3.03 15.44 -11.40
C GLU A 8 4.16 15.36 -10.36
N ASN A 9 3.82 15.49 -9.08
CA ASN A 9 4.80 15.38 -7.99
C ASN A 9 5.38 13.97 -7.87
N LEU A 10 4.56 12.92 -8.05
CA LEU A 10 5.04 11.54 -8.06
C LEU A 10 5.97 11.27 -9.24
N ALA A 11 5.65 11.76 -10.44
CA ALA A 11 6.52 11.63 -11.60
C ALA A 11 7.89 12.28 -11.35
N PHE A 12 7.88 13.51 -10.82
CA PHE A 12 9.10 14.22 -10.43
C PHE A 12 9.91 13.45 -9.37
N ALA A 13 9.27 13.02 -8.28
CA ALA A 13 9.95 12.34 -7.19
C ALA A 13 10.51 10.97 -7.63
N ALA A 14 9.76 10.22 -8.42
CA ALA A 14 10.18 8.90 -8.91
C ALA A 14 11.45 9.01 -9.76
N GLU A 15 11.53 10.00 -10.66
CA GLU A 15 12.72 10.28 -11.49
C GLU A 15 13.94 10.63 -10.61
N LYS A 16 13.77 11.53 -9.63
CA LYS A 16 14.87 11.98 -8.77
C LYS A 16 15.38 10.88 -7.84
N LEU A 17 14.46 10.07 -7.29
CA LEU A 17 14.83 8.97 -6.41
C LEU A 17 15.47 7.82 -7.19
N GLU A 18 15.06 7.59 -8.44
CA GLU A 18 15.68 6.56 -9.30
C GLU A 18 17.15 6.90 -9.57
N GLN A 19 17.46 8.18 -9.86
CA GLN A 19 18.83 8.67 -10.04
C GLN A 19 19.70 8.49 -8.79
N ALA A 20 19.09 8.47 -7.60
CA ALA A 20 19.75 8.26 -6.32
C ALA A 20 19.76 6.79 -5.87
N GLY A 21 19.17 5.86 -6.63
CA GLY A 21 19.04 4.45 -6.25
C GLY A 21 18.08 4.21 -5.09
N ILE A 22 17.09 5.08 -4.89
CA ILE A 22 16.07 5.01 -3.83
C ILE A 22 14.71 4.71 -4.46
N ARG A 23 13.94 3.80 -3.86
CA ARG A 23 12.57 3.48 -4.29
C ARG A 23 11.57 4.50 -3.73
N LEU A 24 10.64 4.98 -4.55
CA LEU A 24 9.51 5.79 -4.09
C LEU A 24 8.32 4.90 -3.75
N LEU A 25 7.71 5.12 -2.59
CA LEU A 25 6.49 4.44 -2.15
C LEU A 25 5.32 5.43 -2.06
N ILE A 26 4.11 4.95 -2.33
CA ILE A 26 2.86 5.63 -1.95
C ILE A 26 2.00 4.69 -1.09
N GLU A 27 1.24 5.27 -0.18
CA GLU A 27 0.47 4.54 0.82
C GLU A 27 -0.99 5.01 0.82
N PRO A 28 -1.96 4.11 0.53
CA PRO A 28 -3.36 4.36 0.81
C PRO A 28 -3.64 4.29 2.32
N ILE A 29 -4.36 5.28 2.85
CA ILE A 29 -4.65 5.41 4.27
C ILE A 29 -6.16 5.31 4.52
N ASN A 30 -6.55 4.64 5.60
CA ASN A 30 -7.95 4.50 5.96
C ASN A 30 -8.61 5.86 6.31
N THR A 31 -9.88 6.02 5.96
CA THR A 31 -10.64 7.26 6.20
C THR A 31 -11.18 7.36 7.63
N ARG A 32 -11.12 6.28 8.42
CA ARG A 32 -11.53 6.27 9.83
C ARG A 32 -10.56 7.10 10.69
N ASP A 33 -9.27 6.88 10.49
CA ASP A 33 -8.21 7.49 11.29
C ASP A 33 -7.75 8.82 10.69
N ILE A 34 -7.76 8.95 9.35
CA ILE A 34 -7.47 10.20 8.66
C ILE A 34 -8.60 10.57 7.69
N PRO A 35 -9.72 11.12 8.20
CA PRO A 35 -10.82 11.58 7.36
C PRO A 35 -10.37 12.62 6.33
N GLY A 36 -10.79 12.43 5.08
CA GLY A 36 -10.46 13.35 3.97
C GLY A 36 -9.05 13.17 3.39
N PHE A 37 -8.29 12.15 3.81
CA PHE A 37 -7.04 11.80 3.14
C PHE A 37 -7.30 11.44 1.67
N PHE A 38 -6.39 11.83 0.77
CA PHE A 38 -6.63 11.75 -0.67
C PHE A 38 -6.63 10.33 -1.25
N LEU A 39 -5.72 9.48 -0.77
CA LEU A 39 -5.48 8.15 -1.29
C LEU A 39 -5.92 7.11 -0.26
N ASN A 40 -6.96 6.33 -0.53
CA ASN A 40 -7.55 5.44 0.50
C ASN A 40 -7.67 3.98 0.10
N TYR A 41 -7.58 3.66 -1.19
CA TYR A 41 -7.73 2.31 -1.72
C TYR A 41 -6.52 1.88 -2.55
N SER A 42 -6.24 0.58 -2.54
CA SER A 42 -5.22 -0.08 -3.34
C SER A 42 -5.46 0.16 -4.83
N ASP A 43 -6.69 0.03 -5.31
CA ASP A 43 -7.04 0.20 -6.73
C ASP A 43 -6.83 1.64 -7.22
N GLN A 44 -7.18 2.62 -6.39
CA GLN A 44 -6.92 4.05 -6.62
C GLN A 44 -5.42 4.30 -6.74
N ALA A 45 -4.60 3.73 -5.85
CA ALA A 45 -3.15 3.85 -5.92
C ALA A 45 -2.56 3.22 -7.18
N LEU A 46 -2.99 2.02 -7.53
CA LEU A 46 -2.52 1.33 -8.73
C LEU A 46 -2.87 2.10 -10.00
N ALA A 47 -4.11 2.59 -10.13
CA ALA A 47 -4.53 3.42 -11.26
C ALA A 47 -3.68 4.69 -11.39
N LEU A 48 -3.35 5.33 -10.25
CA LEU A 48 -2.47 6.49 -10.24
C LEU A 48 -1.03 6.14 -10.62
N MET A 49 -0.49 5.03 -10.10
CA MET A 49 0.84 4.56 -10.46
C MET A 49 0.95 4.25 -11.96
N ASP A 50 -0.10 3.67 -12.55
CA ASP A 50 -0.17 3.40 -13.98
C ASP A 50 -0.24 4.70 -14.80
N ARG A 51 -0.98 5.70 -14.31
CA ARG A 51 -1.02 7.04 -14.91
C ARG A 51 0.36 7.73 -14.86
N VAL A 52 1.10 7.60 -13.76
CA VAL A 52 2.46 8.16 -13.62
C VAL A 52 3.45 7.41 -14.52
N GLY A 53 3.26 6.10 -14.71
CA GLY A 53 4.04 5.30 -15.67
C GLY A 53 5.51 5.09 -15.29
N SER A 54 5.89 5.35 -14.02
CA SER A 54 7.26 5.16 -13.54
C SER A 54 7.50 3.74 -13.04
N LYS A 55 8.69 3.19 -13.36
CA LYS A 55 9.16 1.90 -12.83
C LYS A 55 9.71 2.00 -11.41
N ASN A 56 10.00 3.21 -10.93
CA ASN A 56 10.53 3.47 -9.59
C ASN A 56 9.46 3.98 -8.61
N LEU A 57 8.20 3.62 -8.84
CA LEU A 57 7.07 3.95 -7.98
C LEU A 57 6.36 2.66 -7.56
N PHE A 58 6.27 2.42 -6.26
CA PHE A 58 5.74 1.19 -5.68
C PHE A 58 4.66 1.47 -4.62
N LEU A 59 3.88 0.45 -4.32
CA LEU A 59 2.87 0.47 -3.27
C LEU A 59 3.50 0.10 -1.92
N GLN A 60 3.21 0.91 -0.90
CA GLN A 60 3.30 0.52 0.50
C GLN A 60 1.93 -0.01 0.92
N TYR A 61 1.85 -1.32 1.15
CA TYR A 61 0.62 -2.00 1.53
C TYR A 61 0.56 -2.14 3.06
N ASP A 62 -0.14 -1.23 3.73
CA ASP A 62 -0.42 -1.35 5.16
C ASP A 62 -1.66 -2.22 5.38
N ILE A 63 -1.46 -3.39 6.01
CA ILE A 63 -2.50 -4.38 6.30
C ILE A 63 -3.61 -3.79 7.18
N TYR A 64 -3.28 -2.92 8.14
CA TYR A 64 -4.26 -2.31 9.03
C TYR A 64 -5.16 -1.34 8.26
N HIS A 65 -4.57 -0.48 7.42
CA HIS A 65 -5.34 0.43 6.58
C HIS A 65 -6.26 -0.34 5.63
N MET A 66 -5.73 -1.38 4.97
CA MET A 66 -6.51 -2.16 4.01
C MET A 66 -7.54 -3.09 4.64
N GLN A 67 -7.33 -3.57 5.87
CA GLN A 67 -8.36 -4.32 6.59
C GLN A 67 -9.60 -3.46 6.86
N ILE A 68 -9.41 -2.16 7.16
CA ILE A 68 -10.51 -1.23 7.42
C ILE A 68 -11.24 -0.83 6.14
N MET A 69 -10.48 -0.61 5.07
CA MET A 69 -11.03 -0.06 3.82
C MET A 69 -11.59 -1.13 2.89
N GLU A 70 -10.95 -2.29 2.83
CA GLU A 70 -11.16 -3.29 1.77
C GLU A 70 -11.43 -4.69 2.31
N GLY A 71 -10.75 -5.09 3.39
CA GLY A 71 -10.67 -6.49 3.78
C GLY A 71 -9.97 -7.33 2.72
N ASP A 72 -10.35 -8.61 2.60
CA ASP A 72 -9.86 -9.57 1.59
C ASP A 72 -8.33 -9.61 1.40
N LEU A 73 -7.60 -9.37 2.50
CA LEU A 73 -6.16 -9.05 2.52
C LEU A 73 -5.29 -10.01 1.70
N ALA A 74 -5.46 -11.32 1.88
CA ALA A 74 -4.64 -12.31 1.19
C ALA A 74 -4.77 -12.20 -0.33
N ARG A 75 -6.01 -12.08 -0.84
CA ARG A 75 -6.25 -11.96 -2.29
C ARG A 75 -5.72 -10.64 -2.83
N THR A 76 -5.93 -9.54 -2.12
CA THR A 76 -5.46 -8.22 -2.55
C THR A 76 -3.94 -8.13 -2.54
N ILE A 77 -3.25 -8.71 -1.56
CA ILE A 77 -1.79 -8.79 -1.54
C ILE A 77 -1.28 -9.66 -2.69
N GLU A 78 -1.85 -10.86 -2.89
CA GLU A 78 -1.45 -11.78 -3.97
C GLU A 78 -1.61 -11.15 -5.36
N ALA A 79 -2.76 -10.53 -5.62
CA ALA A 79 -3.04 -9.89 -6.90
C ALA A 79 -2.10 -8.73 -7.23
N ASN A 80 -1.56 -8.07 -6.20
CA ASN A 80 -0.76 -6.84 -6.33
C ASN A 80 0.70 -7.02 -5.95
N LEU A 81 1.16 -8.24 -5.69
CA LEU A 81 2.51 -8.53 -5.18
C LEU A 81 3.62 -7.85 -5.99
N GLY A 82 3.52 -7.89 -7.34
CA GLY A 82 4.50 -7.26 -8.23
C GLY A 82 4.57 -5.73 -8.18
N ARG A 83 3.65 -5.09 -7.46
CA ARG A 83 3.57 -3.63 -7.26
C ARG A 83 3.91 -3.21 -5.84
N ILE A 84 3.91 -4.15 -4.89
CA ILE A 84 4.17 -3.90 -3.47
C ILE A 84 5.67 -3.99 -3.21
N ALA A 85 6.25 -2.93 -2.67
CA ALA A 85 7.65 -2.94 -2.23
C ALA A 85 7.81 -2.92 -0.70
N HIS A 86 6.75 -2.57 0.03
CA HIS A 86 6.77 -2.55 1.49
C HIS A 86 5.41 -2.98 2.06
N ILE A 87 5.42 -3.84 3.08
CA ILE A 87 4.23 -4.22 3.84
C ILE A 87 4.39 -3.75 5.28
N GLN A 88 3.39 -3.04 5.78
CA GLN A 88 3.26 -2.67 7.20
C GLN A 88 2.10 -3.43 7.84
N LEU A 89 2.14 -3.54 9.17
CA LEU A 89 1.13 -4.27 9.92
C LEU A 89 0.81 -3.61 11.27
N ALA A 90 -0.45 -3.72 11.63
CA ALA A 90 -0.99 -3.56 12.97
C ALA A 90 -2.33 -4.31 13.01
N ASP A 91 -2.81 -4.70 14.18
CA ASP A 91 -4.08 -5.41 14.27
C ASP A 91 -5.29 -4.46 14.24
N ASN A 92 -6.40 -4.89 13.65
CA ASN A 92 -7.67 -4.17 13.66
C ASN A 92 -8.58 -4.78 14.75
N PRO A 93 -9.30 -4.00 15.59
CA PRO A 93 -9.54 -2.56 15.46
C PRO A 93 -8.65 -1.60 16.27
N GLY A 94 -7.77 -2.11 17.13
CA GLY A 94 -7.04 -1.28 18.10
C GLY A 94 -5.74 -0.63 17.58
N ARG A 95 -5.23 -1.06 16.43
CA ARG A 95 -3.89 -0.71 15.92
C ARG A 95 -2.78 -1.10 16.91
N HIS A 96 -2.94 -2.28 17.51
CA HIS A 96 -1.99 -2.86 18.47
C HIS A 96 -1.19 -4.00 17.82
N GLU A 97 -0.48 -4.76 18.63
CA GLU A 97 0.32 -5.90 18.20
C GLU A 97 -0.53 -6.95 17.45
N PRO A 98 0.03 -7.63 16.42
CA PRO A 98 -0.61 -8.76 15.76
C PRO A 98 -1.13 -9.84 16.72
N GLY A 99 -2.39 -10.24 16.57
CA GLY A 99 -3.07 -11.23 17.40
C GLY A 99 -3.93 -10.64 18.53
N THR A 100 -4.02 -9.31 18.62
CA THR A 100 -4.88 -8.61 19.58
C THR A 100 -6.28 -8.32 19.04
N GLY A 101 -6.50 -8.57 17.75
CA GLY A 101 -7.70 -8.18 17.02
C GLY A 101 -8.24 -9.29 16.12
N GLU A 102 -8.88 -8.88 15.03
CA GLU A 102 -9.66 -9.77 14.15
C GLU A 102 -8.85 -10.43 13.03
N ILE A 103 -7.60 -9.99 12.80
CA ILE A 103 -6.79 -10.46 11.67
C ILE A 103 -6.04 -11.75 12.08
N ASN A 104 -6.23 -12.82 11.30
CA ASN A 104 -5.43 -14.05 11.46
C ASN A 104 -4.03 -13.88 10.83
N PHE A 105 -3.14 -13.20 11.56
CA PHE A 105 -1.77 -12.95 11.13
C PHE A 105 -0.92 -14.19 10.84
N PRO A 106 -0.98 -15.29 11.63
CA PRO A 106 -0.25 -16.51 11.29
C PRO A 106 -0.55 -17.02 9.87
N PHE A 107 -1.84 -17.04 9.48
CA PHE A 107 -2.22 -17.38 8.11
C PHE A 107 -1.68 -16.36 7.10
N LEU A 108 -1.73 -15.07 7.41
CA LEU A 108 -1.30 -14.02 6.49
C LEU A 108 0.23 -14.05 6.25
N TYR A 109 1.02 -14.33 7.28
CA TYR A 109 2.47 -14.51 7.16
C TYR A 109 2.82 -15.71 6.26
N GLU A 110 2.23 -16.88 6.53
CA GLU A 110 2.42 -18.08 5.70
C GLU A 110 2.01 -17.83 4.25
N HIS A 111 0.93 -17.06 4.03
CA HIS A 111 0.48 -16.68 2.71
C HIS A 111 1.49 -15.77 1.99
N ILE A 112 1.97 -14.71 2.66
CA ILE A 112 2.95 -13.74 2.13
C ILE A 112 4.27 -14.45 1.76
N ASP A 113 4.75 -15.36 2.61
CA ASP A 113 5.93 -16.17 2.32
C ASP A 113 5.70 -17.08 1.10
N ARG A 114 4.54 -17.73 1.02
CA ARG A 114 4.18 -18.65 -0.08
C ARG A 114 4.10 -17.96 -1.43
N ILE A 115 3.58 -16.72 -1.48
CA ILE A 115 3.50 -15.96 -2.73
C ILE A 115 4.84 -15.30 -3.10
N GLY A 116 5.81 -15.30 -2.19
CA GLY A 116 7.20 -14.93 -2.49
C GLY A 116 7.53 -13.45 -2.32
N TYR A 117 6.91 -12.76 -1.36
CA TYR A 117 7.33 -11.41 -0.98
C TYR A 117 8.77 -11.41 -0.45
N ALA A 118 9.63 -10.52 -0.97
CA ALA A 118 11.05 -10.44 -0.63
C ALA A 118 11.65 -9.05 -0.88
#